data_AF-A0A967HMT8-F1
#
_entry.id   AF-A0A967HMT8-F1
#
_cell.length_a   1.000
_cell.length_b   1.000
_cell.length_c   1.000
_cell.angle_alpha   90.00
_cell.angle_beta   90.00
_cell.angle_gamma   90.00
#
_symmetry.space_group_name_H-M   'P 1'
#
loop_
_entity.id
_entity.type
_entity.pdbx_description
1 polymer ?
#
loop_
_entity_poly.entity_id
_entity_poly.type
_entity_poly.pdbx_seq_one_letter_code
_entity_poly.pdbx_strand_id
1 'polypeptide(L)'
;HVHHFGDVAPAARPFIHLGATSCFVTDNTELIQQREALRLVRRRLLRCMAALAAFAREHRDLPTLGFTHFQPAQPTTVGKRATLWLQDLVLDLEEVDHRLATLRARGVRGATGTQASFLELFDGDGGKVDELQRRVAAAMGFDRVYGVTGQTYPRKVDYAALSTLAGIGASASKFAHDIRLLAHLREVEEPFGQEQIGSSAMPYKRNPMRTERISGLARHVITLSIDAGFTAATQWFERTLDDSANRRIALAEAYLTTDAILLLVHNVAAGLVVRP
;
A
#
# COMPACT_ATOMS: atom_id res chain seq x y z
N HIS A 1 24.71 -9.94 -11.34
CA HIS A 1 23.48 -10.49 -11.93
C HIS A 1 23.62 -10.72 -13.44
N VAL A 2 24.06 -9.73 -14.23
CA VAL A 2 24.31 -9.91 -15.69
C VAL A 2 25.27 -11.06 -15.99
N HIS A 3 26.48 -11.06 -15.40
CA HIS A 3 27.47 -12.12 -15.63
C HIS A 3 26.94 -13.50 -15.24
N HIS A 4 26.40 -13.63 -14.02
CA HIS A 4 25.80 -14.88 -13.56
C HIS A 4 24.70 -15.38 -14.50
N PHE A 5 23.83 -14.50 -15.01
CA PHE A 5 22.81 -14.89 -15.97
C PHE A 5 23.42 -15.34 -17.31
N GLY A 6 24.49 -14.68 -17.76
CA GLY A 6 25.25 -15.09 -18.93
C GLY A 6 26.03 -16.40 -18.74
N ASP A 7 26.38 -16.78 -17.51
CA ASP A 7 27.04 -18.06 -17.22
C ASP A 7 26.04 -19.22 -17.31
N VAL A 8 24.79 -19.02 -16.87
CA VAL A 8 23.71 -20.03 -16.98
C VAL A 8 22.97 -19.99 -18.33
N ALA A 9 23.12 -18.93 -19.10
CA ALA A 9 22.57 -18.79 -20.47
C ALA A 9 23.64 -18.31 -21.48
N PRO A 10 24.66 -19.15 -21.81
CA PRO A 10 25.80 -18.73 -22.62
C PRO A 10 25.43 -18.19 -24.01
N ALA A 11 24.44 -18.79 -24.67
CA ALA A 11 23.97 -18.36 -26.00
C ALA A 11 23.35 -16.94 -25.98
N ALA A 12 22.78 -16.53 -24.85
CA ALA A 12 22.17 -15.21 -24.69
C ALA A 12 23.18 -14.14 -24.21
N ARG A 13 24.35 -14.54 -23.70
CA ARG A 13 25.35 -13.66 -23.07
C ARG A 13 25.65 -12.38 -23.85
N PRO A 14 25.82 -12.38 -25.20
CA PRO A 14 26.08 -11.16 -25.96
C PRO A 14 24.91 -10.16 -25.99
N PHE A 15 23.69 -10.64 -25.73
CA PHE A 15 22.45 -9.87 -25.85
C PHE A 15 21.88 -9.43 -24.49
N ILE A 16 22.31 -10.06 -23.40
CA ILE A 16 21.84 -9.70 -22.05
C ILE A 16 22.26 -8.25 -21.75
N HIS A 17 21.27 -7.42 -21.45
CA HIS A 17 21.45 -6.01 -21.08
C HIS A 17 21.94 -5.08 -22.20
N LEU A 18 21.91 -5.53 -23.45
CA LEU A 18 22.35 -4.72 -24.60
C LEU A 18 21.59 -3.38 -24.68
N GLY A 19 22.33 -2.27 -24.67
CA GLY A 19 21.80 -0.90 -24.73
C GLY A 19 21.12 -0.39 -23.44
N ALA A 20 20.89 -1.26 -22.46
CA ALA A 20 20.21 -0.94 -21.23
C ALA A 20 21.14 -0.38 -20.15
N THR A 21 20.55 0.12 -19.07
CA THR A 21 21.24 0.52 -17.84
C THR A 21 20.64 -0.21 -16.65
N SER A 22 21.30 -0.22 -15.49
CA SER A 22 20.84 -0.94 -14.29
C SER A 22 19.36 -0.67 -13.96
N CYS A 23 18.89 0.57 -14.14
CA CYS A 23 17.51 0.97 -13.88
C CYS A 23 16.47 0.37 -14.85
N PHE A 24 16.90 -0.16 -16.00
CA PHE A 24 16.01 -0.97 -16.82
C PHE A 24 15.47 -2.16 -16.04
N VAL A 25 16.33 -2.86 -15.29
CA VAL A 25 15.90 -4.02 -14.51
C VAL A 25 15.31 -3.56 -13.17
N THR A 26 16.05 -2.75 -12.40
CA THR A 26 15.66 -2.47 -11.00
C THR A 26 14.35 -1.67 -10.91
N ASP A 27 14.24 -0.57 -11.64
CA ASP A 27 13.09 0.34 -11.51
C ASP A 27 11.82 -0.23 -12.15
N ASN A 28 11.93 -0.95 -13.29
CA ASN A 28 10.77 -1.63 -13.85
C ASN A 28 10.30 -2.79 -12.96
N THR A 29 11.23 -3.56 -12.37
CA THR A 29 10.89 -4.61 -11.40
C THR A 29 10.13 -4.02 -10.21
N GLU A 30 10.58 -2.89 -9.70
CA GLU A 30 9.93 -2.27 -8.54
C GLU A 30 8.53 -1.73 -8.88
N LEU A 31 8.33 -1.12 -10.04
CA LEU A 31 7.00 -0.71 -10.50
C LEU A 31 6.04 -1.92 -10.66
N ILE A 32 6.55 -3.06 -11.14
CA ILE A 32 5.78 -4.31 -11.17
C ILE A 32 5.42 -4.74 -9.75
N GLN A 33 6.38 -4.76 -8.83
CA GLN A 33 6.14 -5.14 -7.43
C GLN A 33 5.12 -4.22 -6.75
N GLN A 34 5.23 -2.91 -6.93
CA GLN A 34 4.27 -1.94 -6.41
C GLN A 34 2.86 -2.16 -6.97
N ARG A 35 2.73 -2.44 -8.28
CA ARG A 35 1.44 -2.78 -8.90
C ARG A 35 0.82 -4.02 -8.27
N GLU A 36 1.58 -5.10 -8.14
CA GLU A 36 1.06 -6.36 -7.57
C GLU A 36 0.75 -6.21 -6.07
N ALA A 37 1.55 -5.43 -5.33
CA ALA A 37 1.30 -5.14 -3.93
C ALA A 37 0.03 -4.29 -3.74
N LEU A 38 -0.17 -3.24 -4.55
CA LEU A 38 -1.42 -2.46 -4.54
C LEU A 38 -2.65 -3.30 -4.88
N ARG A 39 -2.54 -4.25 -5.82
CA ARG A 39 -3.63 -5.21 -6.11
C ARG A 39 -3.95 -6.10 -4.91
N LEU A 40 -2.94 -6.51 -4.14
CA LEU A 40 -3.16 -7.24 -2.89
C LEU A 40 -3.85 -6.36 -1.85
N VAL A 41 -3.35 -5.15 -1.62
CA VAL A 41 -3.95 -4.16 -0.71
C VAL A 41 -5.43 -3.91 -1.07
N ARG A 42 -5.73 -3.67 -2.34
CA ARG A 42 -7.10 -3.49 -2.85
C ARG A 42 -8.02 -4.65 -2.47
N ARG A 43 -7.58 -5.90 -2.70
CA ARG A 43 -8.37 -7.09 -2.34
C ARG A 43 -8.61 -7.19 -0.84
N ARG A 44 -7.62 -6.83 -0.03
CA ARG A 44 -7.74 -6.83 1.44
C ARG A 44 -8.71 -5.75 1.93
N LEU A 45 -8.61 -4.54 1.41
CA LEU A 45 -9.54 -3.43 1.69
C LEU A 45 -10.99 -3.84 1.41
N LEU A 46 -11.26 -4.40 0.22
CA LEU A 46 -12.59 -4.87 -0.15
C LEU A 46 -13.16 -5.91 0.84
N ARG A 47 -12.31 -6.79 1.39
CA ARG A 47 -12.72 -7.74 2.44
C ARG A 47 -13.04 -7.07 3.76
N CYS A 48 -12.27 -6.06 4.17
CA CYS A 48 -12.58 -5.25 5.35
C CYS A 48 -13.91 -4.52 5.19
N MET A 49 -14.11 -3.87 4.03
CA MET A 49 -15.32 -3.15 3.69
C MET A 49 -16.55 -4.05 3.68
N ALA A 50 -16.45 -5.25 3.09
CA ALA A 50 -17.54 -6.21 3.07
C ALA A 50 -17.94 -6.66 4.49
N ALA A 51 -16.97 -6.94 5.36
CA ALA A 51 -17.21 -7.30 6.75
C ALA A 51 -17.88 -6.15 7.53
N LEU A 52 -17.35 -4.93 7.43
CA LEU A 52 -17.94 -3.75 8.08
C LEU A 52 -19.33 -3.41 7.53
N ALA A 53 -19.56 -3.58 6.23
CA ALA A 53 -20.87 -3.36 5.63
C ALA A 53 -21.90 -4.40 6.09
N ALA A 54 -21.49 -5.66 6.29
CA ALA A 54 -22.35 -6.68 6.88
C ALA A 54 -22.71 -6.31 8.33
N PHE A 55 -21.71 -6.01 9.16
CA PHE A 55 -21.91 -5.56 10.55
C PHE A 55 -22.81 -4.31 10.64
N ALA A 56 -22.56 -3.31 9.79
CA ALA A 56 -23.35 -2.08 9.77
C ALA A 56 -24.82 -2.33 9.39
N ARG A 57 -25.07 -3.26 8.47
CA ARG A 57 -26.43 -3.66 8.07
C ARG A 57 -27.14 -4.47 9.14
N GLU A 58 -26.44 -5.37 9.81
CA GLU A 58 -27.00 -6.19 10.90
C GLU A 58 -27.44 -5.31 12.07
N HIS A 59 -26.63 -4.33 12.46
CA HIS A 59 -26.90 -3.46 13.61
C HIS A 59 -27.46 -2.08 13.24
N ARG A 60 -28.06 -1.95 12.06
CA ARG A 60 -28.54 -0.66 11.51
C ARG A 60 -29.56 0.06 12.40
N ASP A 61 -30.39 -0.70 13.10
CA ASP A 61 -31.51 -0.18 13.89
C ASP A 61 -31.26 -0.31 15.41
N LEU A 62 -30.09 -0.82 15.83
CA LEU A 62 -29.72 -0.98 17.24
C LEU A 62 -29.28 0.37 17.83
N PRO A 63 -30.06 1.02 18.71
CA PRO A 63 -29.69 2.32 19.26
C PRO A 63 -28.46 2.22 20.17
N THR A 64 -27.63 3.26 20.18
CA THR A 64 -26.48 3.41 21.08
C THR A 64 -26.25 4.89 21.38
N LEU A 65 -25.66 5.20 22.53
CA LEU A 65 -25.35 6.57 22.93
C LEU A 65 -24.37 7.20 21.93
N GLY A 66 -24.70 8.37 21.37
CA GLY A 66 -23.77 9.13 20.53
C GLY A 66 -22.70 9.82 21.38
N PHE A 67 -21.53 10.07 20.78
CA PHE A 67 -20.41 10.75 21.46
C PHE A 67 -19.81 11.86 20.61
N THR A 68 -19.74 13.07 21.17
CA THR A 68 -18.93 14.19 20.68
C THR A 68 -18.07 14.68 21.85
N HIS A 69 -16.77 14.96 21.64
CA HIS A 69 -15.80 15.16 22.74
C HIS A 69 -15.75 14.00 23.76
N PHE A 70 -16.17 12.82 23.34
CA PHE A 70 -16.44 11.66 24.20
C PHE A 70 -17.40 11.96 25.38
N GLN A 71 -18.26 12.98 25.21
CA GLN A 71 -19.38 13.29 26.10
C GLN A 71 -20.68 12.74 25.50
N PRO A 72 -21.67 12.37 26.34
CA PRO A 72 -22.98 11.94 25.88
C PRO A 72 -23.61 12.97 24.92
N ALA A 73 -24.01 12.49 23.74
CA ALA A 73 -24.69 13.27 22.71
C ALA A 73 -26.00 12.58 22.29
N GLN A 74 -26.69 13.14 21.28
CA GLN A 74 -27.90 12.54 20.74
C GLN A 74 -27.66 11.08 20.31
N PRO A 75 -28.62 10.16 20.53
CA PRO A 75 -28.47 8.76 20.14
C PRO A 75 -28.17 8.59 18.65
N THR A 76 -27.42 7.55 18.35
CA THR A 76 -27.19 7.03 16.99
C THR A 76 -27.53 5.54 16.99
N THR A 77 -27.14 4.80 15.94
CA THR A 77 -27.18 3.33 15.95
C THR A 77 -25.79 2.73 15.83
N VAL A 78 -25.60 1.51 16.34
CA VAL A 78 -24.33 0.77 16.23
C VAL A 78 -23.92 0.64 14.76
N GLY A 79 -24.88 0.31 13.89
CA GLY A 79 -24.65 0.23 12.45
C GLY A 79 -24.29 1.58 11.83
N LYS A 80 -24.97 2.67 12.19
CA LYS A 80 -24.64 4.03 11.72
C LYS A 80 -23.25 4.47 12.16
N ARG A 81 -22.81 4.12 13.37
CA ARG A 81 -21.42 4.37 13.81
C ARG A 81 -20.43 3.63 12.90
N ALA A 82 -20.71 2.36 12.57
CA ALA A 82 -19.85 1.57 11.71
C ALA A 82 -19.74 2.11 10.27
N THR A 83 -20.75 2.82 9.76
CA THR A 83 -20.65 3.45 8.44
C THR A 83 -19.61 4.57 8.38
N LEU A 84 -19.23 5.17 9.52
CA LEU A 84 -18.15 6.16 9.56
C LEU A 84 -16.81 5.50 9.21
N TRP A 85 -16.53 4.34 9.80
CA TRP A 85 -15.31 3.57 9.50
C TRP A 85 -15.33 3.05 8.07
N LEU A 86 -16.49 2.60 7.58
CA LEU A 86 -16.64 2.15 6.19
C LEU A 86 -16.39 3.28 5.19
N GLN A 87 -16.84 4.51 5.49
CA GLN A 87 -16.64 5.67 4.62
C GLN A 87 -15.15 6.01 4.46
N ASP A 88 -14.36 5.96 5.53
CA ASP A 88 -12.91 6.17 5.44
C ASP A 88 -12.26 5.12 4.52
N LEU A 89 -12.65 3.85 4.64
CA LEU A 89 -12.14 2.78 3.75
C LEU A 89 -12.59 2.92 2.28
N VAL A 90 -13.73 3.58 2.01
CA VAL A 90 -14.15 3.92 0.64
C VAL A 90 -13.17 4.92 0.03
N LEU A 91 -12.81 5.97 0.77
CA LEU A 91 -11.83 6.97 0.30
C LEU A 91 -10.45 6.34 0.09
N ASP A 92 -10.04 5.44 0.98
CA ASP A 92 -8.81 4.68 0.81
C ASP A 92 -8.81 3.82 -0.47
N LEU A 93 -9.94 3.19 -0.78
CA LEU A 93 -10.10 2.39 -1.99
C LEU A 93 -10.01 3.26 -3.25
N GLU A 94 -10.62 4.45 -3.24
CA GLU A 94 -10.52 5.40 -4.35
C GLU A 94 -9.07 5.78 -4.66
N GLU A 95 -8.27 6.04 -3.63
CA GLU A 95 -6.85 6.34 -3.79
C GLU A 95 -6.05 5.14 -4.32
N VAL A 96 -6.31 3.93 -3.81
CA VAL A 96 -5.65 2.71 -4.32
C VAL A 96 -6.01 2.46 -5.79
N ASP A 97 -7.27 2.60 -6.16
CA ASP A 97 -7.74 2.41 -7.53
C ASP A 97 -7.18 3.48 -8.45
N HIS A 98 -7.07 4.73 -7.98
CA HIS A 98 -6.39 5.78 -8.71
C HIS A 98 -4.91 5.42 -8.95
N ARG A 99 -4.17 4.99 -7.92
CA ARG A 99 -2.75 4.63 -8.07
C ARG A 99 -2.58 3.48 -9.07
N LEU A 100 -3.41 2.44 -8.99
CA LEU A 100 -3.40 1.33 -9.95
C LEU A 100 -3.70 1.76 -11.38
N ALA A 101 -4.67 2.67 -11.58
CA ALA A 101 -5.07 3.14 -12.90
C ALA A 101 -4.06 4.10 -13.54
N THR A 102 -3.20 4.73 -12.74
CA THR A 102 -2.29 5.81 -13.19
C THR A 102 -0.82 5.41 -13.19
N LEU A 103 -0.45 4.28 -12.57
CA LEU A 103 0.91 3.75 -12.57
C LEU A 103 1.37 3.41 -13.98
N ARG A 104 2.62 3.77 -14.31
CA ARG A 104 3.20 3.61 -15.66
C ARG A 104 4.52 2.88 -15.57
N ALA A 105 4.94 2.21 -16.63
CA ALA A 105 6.28 1.65 -16.69
C ALA A 105 7.32 2.77 -16.84
N ARG A 106 8.52 2.55 -16.28
CA ARG A 106 9.71 3.31 -16.67
C ARG A 106 10.09 3.00 -18.11
N GLY A 107 10.04 1.73 -18.51
CA GLY A 107 10.41 1.27 -19.86
C GLY A 107 11.92 1.31 -20.10
N VAL A 108 12.31 1.57 -21.36
CA VAL A 108 13.70 1.72 -21.81
C VAL A 108 14.04 3.21 -21.94
N ARG A 109 14.96 3.72 -21.10
CA ARG A 109 15.23 5.17 -20.97
C ARG A 109 16.71 5.56 -21.08
N GLY A 110 17.61 4.59 -21.11
CA GLY A 110 19.05 4.86 -21.04
C GLY A 110 19.51 5.35 -19.65
N ALA A 111 20.67 5.99 -19.60
CA ALA A 111 21.33 6.41 -18.35
C ALA A 111 20.77 7.70 -17.75
N THR A 112 20.30 8.62 -18.59
CA THR A 112 19.83 9.97 -18.21
C THR A 112 18.46 10.31 -18.80
N GLY A 113 17.73 9.31 -19.29
CA GLY A 113 16.37 9.50 -19.81
C GLY A 113 16.27 9.72 -21.32
N THR A 114 17.39 9.95 -22.00
CA THR A 114 17.44 10.35 -23.42
C THR A 114 17.42 9.20 -24.41
N GLN A 115 17.55 7.96 -23.94
CA GLN A 115 17.59 6.75 -24.78
C GLN A 115 18.75 6.71 -25.80
N ALA A 116 19.79 7.53 -25.64
CA ALA A 116 20.90 7.65 -26.60
C ALA A 116 21.53 6.30 -26.99
N SER A 117 21.75 5.41 -26.02
CA SER A 117 22.29 4.07 -26.28
C SER A 117 21.40 3.20 -27.17
N PHE A 118 20.08 3.33 -27.05
CA PHE A 118 19.14 2.61 -27.91
C PHE A 118 19.03 3.26 -29.29
N LEU A 119 19.10 4.59 -29.36
CA LEU A 119 19.12 5.32 -30.62
C LEU A 119 20.34 4.96 -31.46
N GLU A 120 21.51 4.86 -30.84
CA GLU A 120 22.74 4.40 -31.48
C GLU A 120 22.62 2.95 -31.97
N LEU A 121 22.07 2.04 -31.16
CA LEU A 121 21.82 0.64 -31.56
C LEU A 121 20.87 0.48 -32.75
N PHE A 122 20.05 1.49 -33.03
CA PHE A 122 19.14 1.52 -34.16
C PHE A 122 19.55 2.53 -35.24
N ASP A 123 20.84 2.89 -35.30
CA ASP A 123 21.42 3.77 -36.33
C ASP A 123 20.68 5.13 -36.47
N GLY A 124 20.19 5.67 -35.36
CA GLY A 124 19.44 6.93 -35.34
C GLY A 124 17.93 6.81 -35.60
N ASP A 125 17.39 5.61 -35.75
CA ASP A 125 15.95 5.39 -35.98
C ASP A 125 15.14 5.49 -34.68
N GLY A 126 14.61 6.68 -34.41
CA GLY A 126 13.72 6.94 -33.27
C GLY A 126 12.41 6.14 -33.30
N GLY A 127 11.91 5.77 -34.48
CA GLY A 127 10.70 4.95 -34.61
C GLY A 127 10.87 3.54 -34.04
N LYS A 128 12.07 2.95 -34.23
CA LYS A 128 12.43 1.67 -33.61
C LYS A 128 12.61 1.78 -32.09
N VAL A 129 13.15 2.89 -31.60
CA VAL A 129 13.26 3.13 -30.15
C VAL A 129 11.86 3.20 -29.50
N ASP A 130 10.93 3.92 -30.13
CA ASP A 130 9.55 4.00 -29.67
C ASP A 130 8.83 2.65 -29.71
N GLU A 131 9.08 1.85 -30.76
CA GLU A 131 8.52 0.51 -30.86
C GLU A 131 9.09 -0.45 -29.81
N LEU A 132 10.41 -0.42 -29.57
CA LEU A 132 11.05 -1.18 -28.48
C LEU A 132 10.39 -0.84 -27.14
N GLN A 133 10.20 0.46 -26.87
CA GLN A 133 9.57 0.95 -25.66
C GLN A 133 8.14 0.44 -25.48
N ARG A 134 7.30 0.50 -26.52
CA ARG A 134 5.94 -0.03 -26.49
C ARG A 134 5.92 -1.53 -26.20
N ARG A 135 6.72 -2.30 -26.93
CA ARG A 135 6.79 -3.76 -26.78
C ARG A 135 7.24 -4.18 -25.39
N VAL A 136 8.28 -3.53 -24.87
CA VAL A 136 8.83 -3.84 -23.54
C VAL A 136 7.84 -3.47 -22.44
N ALA A 137 7.18 -2.32 -22.52
CA ALA A 137 6.14 -1.94 -21.55
C ALA A 137 4.95 -2.91 -21.57
N ALA A 138 4.47 -3.28 -22.77
CA ALA A 138 3.39 -4.24 -22.94
C ALA A 138 3.76 -5.63 -22.38
N ALA A 139 4.99 -6.09 -22.62
CA ALA A 139 5.50 -7.35 -22.08
C ALA A 139 5.55 -7.37 -20.53
N MET A 140 5.72 -6.19 -19.90
CA MET A 140 5.66 -6.02 -18.44
C MET A 140 4.22 -5.79 -17.92
N GLY A 141 3.23 -5.84 -18.80
CA GLY A 141 1.81 -5.64 -18.49
C GLY A 141 1.42 -4.19 -18.22
N PHE A 142 2.16 -3.22 -18.76
CA PHE A 142 1.81 -1.80 -18.71
C PHE A 142 1.31 -1.34 -20.08
N ASP A 143 0.17 -0.65 -20.06
CA ASP A 143 -0.41 0.04 -21.23
C ASP A 143 0.27 1.39 -21.51
N ARG A 144 0.88 1.98 -20.46
CA ARG A 144 1.47 3.31 -20.47
C ARG A 144 2.87 3.34 -19.90
N VAL A 145 3.66 4.29 -20.41
CA VAL A 145 5.01 4.59 -19.94
C VAL A 145 5.11 6.05 -19.50
N TYR A 146 6.06 6.38 -18.62
CA TYR A 146 6.33 7.78 -18.30
C TYR A 146 6.89 8.51 -19.54
N GLY A 147 6.24 9.59 -19.97
CA GLY A 147 6.67 10.35 -21.15
C GLY A 147 8.05 11.00 -20.99
N VAL A 148 8.41 11.38 -19.75
CA VAL A 148 9.71 11.98 -19.42
C VAL A 148 10.25 11.36 -18.14
N THR A 149 11.53 11.02 -18.14
CA THR A 149 12.27 10.50 -16.98
C THR A 149 13.70 11.01 -17.01
N GLY A 150 14.37 11.03 -15.85
CA GLY A 150 15.83 11.00 -15.81
C GLY A 150 16.34 9.55 -15.91
N GLN A 151 17.23 9.15 -15.02
CA GLN A 151 17.69 7.77 -14.95
C GLN A 151 16.59 6.80 -14.46
N THR A 152 15.67 7.27 -13.63
CA THR A 152 14.67 6.47 -12.89
C THR A 152 13.24 6.89 -13.25
N TYR A 153 12.23 6.15 -12.79
CA TYR A 153 10.90 6.77 -12.71
C TYR A 153 10.91 7.86 -11.61
N PRO A 154 10.05 8.89 -11.69
CA PRO A 154 10.04 9.96 -10.69
C PRO A 154 9.76 9.42 -9.29
N ARG A 155 10.64 9.69 -8.32
CA ARG A 155 10.45 9.24 -6.92
C ARG A 155 9.21 9.83 -6.22
N LYS A 156 8.58 10.85 -6.83
CA LYS A 156 7.24 11.32 -6.47
C LYS A 156 6.17 10.20 -6.54
N VAL A 157 6.38 9.18 -7.37
CA VAL A 157 5.51 7.99 -7.45
C VAL A 157 5.54 7.21 -6.15
N ASP A 158 6.74 7.04 -5.55
CA ASP A 158 6.90 6.34 -4.27
C ASP A 158 6.19 7.10 -3.15
N TYR A 159 6.35 8.43 -3.11
CA TYR A 159 5.65 9.28 -2.15
C TYR A 159 4.13 9.20 -2.29
N ALA A 160 3.60 9.21 -3.52
CA ALA A 160 2.17 9.08 -3.76
C ALA A 160 1.63 7.71 -3.32
N ALA A 161 2.36 6.63 -3.59
CA ALA A 161 1.99 5.29 -3.16
C ALA A 161 2.00 5.18 -1.62
N LEU A 162 3.07 5.61 -0.95
CA LEU A 162 3.17 5.55 0.50
C LEU A 162 2.20 6.49 1.21
N SER A 163 1.84 7.63 0.61
CA SER A 163 0.78 8.50 1.15
C SER A 163 -0.60 7.81 1.11
N THR A 164 -0.90 7.06 0.04
CA THR A 164 -2.12 6.22 -0.01
C THR A 164 -2.11 5.15 1.09
N LEU A 165 -0.96 4.49 1.34
CA LEU A 165 -0.84 3.51 2.42
C LEU A 165 -0.93 4.14 3.82
N ALA A 166 -0.41 5.36 3.99
CA ALA A 166 -0.54 6.14 5.22
C ALA A 166 -2.00 6.54 5.50
N GLY A 167 -2.79 6.86 4.46
CA GLY A 167 -4.24 7.07 4.54
C GLY A 167 -4.96 5.87 5.15
N ILE A 168 -4.69 4.67 4.60
CA ILE A 168 -5.21 3.40 5.14
C ILE A 168 -4.81 3.22 6.62
N GLY A 169 -3.57 3.57 6.96
CA GLY A 169 -3.08 3.57 8.33
C GLY A 169 -3.91 4.49 9.24
N ALA A 170 -4.22 5.70 8.81
CA ALA A 170 -5.04 6.65 9.55
C ALA A 170 -6.46 6.11 9.80
N SER A 171 -7.12 5.61 8.74
CA SER A 171 -8.45 5.01 8.80
C SER A 171 -8.48 3.81 9.76
N ALA A 172 -7.52 2.89 9.63
CA ALA A 172 -7.42 1.72 10.49
C ALA A 172 -7.12 2.09 11.95
N SER A 173 -6.28 3.11 12.18
CA SER A 173 -6.01 3.63 13.52
C SER A 173 -7.27 4.20 14.16
N LYS A 174 -8.05 5.02 13.44
CA LYS A 174 -9.30 5.60 13.93
C LYS A 174 -10.33 4.53 14.28
N PHE A 175 -10.53 3.55 13.39
CA PHE A 175 -11.35 2.36 13.66
C PHE A 175 -10.91 1.65 14.95
N ALA A 176 -9.62 1.35 15.08
CA ALA A 176 -9.08 0.64 16.24
C ALA A 176 -9.26 1.42 17.56
N HIS A 177 -9.07 2.75 17.56
CA HIS A 177 -9.28 3.57 18.75
C HIS A 177 -10.75 3.56 19.20
N ASP A 178 -11.70 3.67 18.28
CA ASP A 178 -13.13 3.59 18.62
C ASP A 178 -13.48 2.23 19.24
N ILE A 179 -13.00 1.12 18.67
CA ILE A 179 -13.25 -0.22 19.23
C ILE A 179 -12.64 -0.37 20.63
N ARG A 180 -11.46 0.18 20.88
CA ARG A 180 -10.83 0.15 22.22
C ARG A 180 -11.66 0.92 23.26
N LEU A 181 -12.25 2.05 22.87
CA LEU A 181 -13.15 2.81 23.74
C LEU A 181 -14.47 2.05 23.98
N LEU A 182 -15.05 1.45 22.94
CA LEU A 182 -16.28 0.64 23.07
C LEU A 182 -16.06 -0.60 23.93
N ALA A 183 -14.87 -1.20 23.89
CA ALA A 183 -14.49 -2.31 24.75
C ALA A 183 -14.40 -1.87 26.22
N HIS A 184 -13.89 -0.66 26.49
CA HIS A 184 -13.90 -0.08 27.83
C HIS A 184 -15.34 0.13 28.35
N LEU A 185 -16.24 0.62 27.50
CA LEU A 185 -17.67 0.78 27.79
C LEU A 185 -18.43 -0.55 27.89
N ARG A 186 -17.80 -1.66 27.48
CA ARG A 186 -18.40 -3.00 27.35
C ARG A 186 -19.60 -3.04 26.39
N GLU A 187 -19.63 -2.16 25.40
CA GLU A 187 -20.68 -2.14 24.37
C GLU A 187 -20.31 -3.03 23.17
N VAL A 188 -19.03 -3.00 22.78
CA VAL A 188 -18.49 -3.78 21.67
C VAL A 188 -17.11 -4.32 22.02
N GLU A 189 -16.88 -5.61 21.81
CA GLU A 189 -15.59 -6.27 22.00
C GLU A 189 -15.05 -6.82 20.67
N GLU A 190 -13.72 -6.91 20.54
CA GLU A 190 -13.10 -7.67 19.44
C GLU A 190 -13.35 -9.19 19.61
N PRO A 191 -13.29 -9.99 18.53
CA PRO A 191 -13.52 -11.43 18.64
C PRO A 191 -12.55 -12.08 19.61
N PHE A 192 -13.04 -13.01 20.44
CA PHE A 192 -12.23 -13.71 21.44
C PHE A 192 -12.13 -15.19 21.08
N GLY A 193 -10.92 -15.70 20.86
CA GLY A 193 -10.70 -17.11 20.53
C GLY A 193 -11.04 -18.03 21.71
N GLN A 194 -11.48 -19.26 21.44
CA GLN A 194 -11.84 -20.22 22.49
C GLN A 194 -10.68 -20.53 23.45
N GLU A 195 -9.45 -20.62 22.92
CA GLU A 195 -8.22 -20.86 23.70
C GLU A 195 -7.47 -19.56 24.05
N GLN A 196 -8.04 -18.39 23.74
CA GLN A 196 -7.36 -17.11 23.93
C GLN A 196 -7.28 -16.78 25.43
N ILE A 197 -6.06 -16.63 25.96
CA ILE A 197 -5.83 -16.13 27.31
C ILE A 197 -5.83 -14.60 27.27
N GLY A 198 -6.81 -13.96 27.90
CA GLY A 198 -6.94 -12.49 27.90
C GLY A 198 -5.92 -11.80 28.81
N SER A 199 -5.65 -12.38 29.98
CA SER A 199 -4.58 -11.99 30.90
C SER A 199 -4.11 -13.23 31.66
N SER A 200 -2.79 -13.40 31.80
CA SER A 200 -2.20 -14.49 32.58
C SER A 200 -2.55 -14.45 34.07
N ALA A 201 -3.00 -13.29 34.59
CA ALA A 201 -3.30 -13.09 36.00
C ALA A 201 -4.80 -12.89 36.30
N MET A 202 -5.63 -12.56 35.30
CA MET A 202 -7.04 -12.21 35.49
C MET A 202 -7.93 -12.91 34.46
N PRO A 203 -8.57 -14.04 34.80
CA PRO A 203 -9.35 -14.86 33.86
C PRO A 203 -10.52 -14.12 33.18
N TYR A 204 -11.09 -13.10 33.85
CA TYR A 204 -12.20 -12.31 33.32
C TYR A 204 -11.77 -11.13 32.44
N LYS A 205 -10.48 -10.77 32.42
CA LYS A 205 -9.99 -9.57 31.74
C LYS A 205 -9.76 -9.86 30.26
N ARG A 206 -10.54 -9.19 29.41
CA ARG A 206 -10.37 -9.20 27.94
C ARG A 206 -9.78 -7.87 27.50
N ASN A 207 -8.65 -7.93 26.78
CA ASN A 207 -7.97 -6.76 26.25
C ASN A 207 -8.17 -6.69 24.73
N PRO A 208 -8.38 -5.49 24.17
CA PRO A 208 -8.55 -5.29 22.73
C PRO A 208 -7.18 -5.31 22.00
N MET A 209 -6.42 -6.40 22.14
CA MET A 209 -5.01 -6.49 21.73
C MET A 209 -4.82 -6.40 20.21
N ARG A 210 -5.79 -6.88 19.41
CA ARG A 210 -5.68 -6.80 17.95
C ARG A 210 -5.83 -5.37 17.49
N THR A 211 -6.78 -4.64 18.05
CA THR A 211 -6.95 -3.21 17.74
C THR A 211 -5.79 -2.36 18.27
N GLU A 212 -5.21 -2.68 19.42
CA GLU A 212 -3.95 -2.06 19.88
C GLU A 212 -2.79 -2.31 18.89
N ARG A 213 -2.67 -3.54 18.36
CA ARG A 213 -1.68 -3.89 17.33
C ARG A 213 -1.92 -3.12 16.03
N ILE A 214 -3.17 -2.98 15.60
CA ILE A 214 -3.55 -2.14 14.44
C ILE A 214 -3.04 -0.72 14.65
N SER A 215 -3.31 -0.09 15.80
CA SER A 215 -2.83 1.27 16.08
C SER A 215 -1.30 1.39 16.08
N GLY A 216 -0.59 0.37 16.58
CA GLY A 216 0.87 0.34 16.55
C GLY A 216 1.45 0.31 15.13
N LEU A 217 0.96 -0.61 14.31
CA LEU A 217 1.38 -0.76 12.91
C LEU A 217 0.96 0.44 12.04
N ALA A 218 -0.24 0.97 12.28
CA ALA A 218 -0.74 2.16 11.58
C ALA A 218 0.19 3.37 11.77
N ARG A 219 0.72 3.56 12.98
CA ARG A 219 1.69 4.64 13.25
C ARG A 219 2.97 4.47 12.43
N HIS A 220 3.45 3.23 12.28
CA HIS A 220 4.63 2.94 11.46
C HIS A 220 4.41 3.31 9.99
N VAL A 221 3.35 2.82 9.35
CA VAL A 221 3.11 3.10 7.93
C VAL A 221 2.87 4.60 7.64
N ILE A 222 2.22 5.32 8.56
CA ILE A 222 2.09 6.78 8.47
C ILE A 222 3.47 7.46 8.52
N THR A 223 4.38 6.95 9.33
CA THR A 223 5.72 7.54 9.48
C THR A 223 6.57 7.28 8.23
N LEU A 224 6.45 6.09 7.62
CA LEU A 224 7.17 5.72 6.40
C LEU A 224 6.85 6.61 5.19
N SER A 225 5.69 7.28 5.13
CA SER A 225 5.42 8.21 4.02
C SER A 225 6.35 9.41 4.01
N ILE A 226 6.93 9.76 5.16
CA ILE A 226 7.88 10.87 5.30
C ILE A 226 9.20 10.52 4.61
N ASP A 227 9.67 9.27 4.70
CA ASP A 227 10.88 8.79 4.02
C ASP A 227 10.80 8.98 2.50
N ALA A 228 9.67 8.59 1.90
CA ALA A 228 9.44 8.77 0.48
C ALA A 228 9.31 10.25 0.09
N GLY A 229 8.73 11.06 0.99
CA GLY A 229 8.62 12.51 0.82
C GLY A 229 10.00 13.18 0.72
N PHE A 230 10.88 12.92 1.69
CA PHE A 230 12.26 13.44 1.65
C PHE A 230 13.04 12.89 0.47
N THR A 231 12.98 11.58 0.22
CA THR A 231 13.66 10.95 -0.92
C THR A 231 13.28 11.61 -2.24
N ALA A 232 11.99 11.90 -2.45
CA ALA A 232 11.54 12.57 -3.67
C ALA A 232 12.00 14.04 -3.75
N ALA A 233 12.04 14.74 -2.62
CA ALA A 233 12.38 16.16 -2.56
C ALA A 233 13.87 16.46 -2.73
N THR A 234 14.75 15.51 -2.39
CA THR A 234 16.21 15.73 -2.37
C THR A 234 16.95 15.10 -3.56
N GLN A 235 16.25 14.50 -4.52
CA GLN A 235 16.89 13.99 -5.75
C GLN A 235 17.48 15.14 -6.57
N TRP A 236 18.77 15.06 -6.90
CA TRP A 236 19.42 16.04 -7.77
C TRP A 236 19.41 15.60 -9.23
N PHE A 237 19.00 16.52 -10.11
CA PHE A 237 19.01 16.35 -11.57
C PHE A 237 18.40 15.00 -12.03
N GLU A 238 19.10 14.22 -12.86
CA GLU A 238 18.55 12.98 -13.43
C GLU A 238 18.49 11.79 -12.47
N ARG A 239 19.27 11.79 -11.37
CA ARG A 239 19.22 10.88 -10.21
C ARG A 239 20.40 11.12 -9.26
N THR A 240 20.16 10.97 -7.95
CA THR A 240 21.18 10.65 -6.94
C THR A 240 20.88 9.30 -6.26
N LEU A 241 21.93 8.55 -5.86
CA LEU A 241 21.78 7.14 -5.42
C LEU A 241 21.40 6.98 -3.93
N ASP A 242 21.30 8.09 -3.20
CA ASP A 242 20.82 8.14 -1.81
C ASP A 242 19.38 7.58 -1.67
N ASP A 243 18.63 7.53 -2.76
CA ASP A 243 17.31 6.89 -2.84
C ASP A 243 17.34 5.36 -2.59
N SER A 244 18.44 4.69 -2.96
CA SER A 244 18.49 3.23 -3.10
C SER A 244 18.32 2.51 -1.76
N ALA A 245 19.04 2.92 -0.73
CA ALA A 245 19.01 2.25 0.57
C ALA A 245 17.67 2.46 1.28
N ASN A 246 17.17 3.71 1.28
CA ASN A 246 15.91 4.06 1.91
C ASN A 246 14.73 3.29 1.29
N ARG A 247 14.63 3.27 -0.04
CA ARG A 247 13.51 2.62 -0.76
C ARG A 247 13.44 1.11 -0.54
N ARG A 248 14.57 0.44 -0.31
CA ARG A 248 14.62 -1.00 0.02
C ARG A 248 13.93 -1.33 1.34
N ILE A 249 13.94 -0.38 2.28
CA ILE A 249 13.32 -0.50 3.59
C ILE A 249 11.89 0.02 3.51
N ALA A 250 11.73 1.31 3.20
CA ALA A 250 10.47 2.02 3.32
C ALA A 250 9.35 1.41 2.46
N LEU A 251 9.63 1.04 1.20
CA LEU A 251 8.61 0.50 0.32
C LEU A 251 8.13 -0.88 0.80
N ALA A 252 9.08 -1.79 1.05
CA ALA A 252 8.75 -3.14 1.47
C ALA A 252 8.02 -3.15 2.82
N GLU A 253 8.53 -2.40 3.80
CA GLU A 253 7.90 -2.29 5.11
C GLU A 253 6.51 -1.66 5.04
N ALA A 254 6.30 -0.62 4.21
CA ALA A 254 4.99 0.01 4.08
C ALA A 254 3.94 -0.98 3.57
N TYR A 255 4.22 -1.72 2.48
CA TYR A 255 3.27 -2.70 1.95
C TYR A 255 3.02 -3.88 2.90
N LEU A 256 4.07 -4.41 3.55
CA LEU A 256 3.93 -5.50 4.52
C LEU A 256 3.13 -5.06 5.76
N THR A 257 3.41 -3.85 6.26
CA THR A 257 2.71 -3.28 7.40
C THR A 257 1.23 -3.06 7.07
N THR A 258 0.92 -2.52 5.88
CA THR A 258 -0.47 -2.36 5.42
C THR A 258 -1.20 -3.70 5.26
N ASP A 259 -0.58 -4.74 4.69
CA ASP A 259 -1.22 -6.06 4.60
C ASP A 259 -1.53 -6.63 5.99
N ALA A 260 -0.59 -6.52 6.94
CA ALA A 260 -0.81 -6.93 8.32
C ALA A 260 -1.94 -6.16 9.01
N ILE A 261 -2.01 -4.83 8.81
CA ILE A 261 -3.12 -3.99 9.29
C ILE A 261 -4.44 -4.50 8.74
N LEU A 262 -4.55 -4.69 7.43
CA LEU A 262 -5.83 -5.07 6.81
C LEU A 262 -6.25 -6.50 7.16
N LEU A 263 -5.30 -7.42 7.36
CA LEU A 263 -5.58 -8.75 7.92
C LEU A 263 -6.21 -8.66 9.32
N LEU A 264 -5.66 -7.81 10.18
CA LEU A 264 -6.18 -7.57 11.53
C LEU A 264 -7.54 -6.87 11.50
N VAL A 265 -7.68 -5.81 10.70
CA VAL A 265 -8.95 -5.06 10.54
C VAL A 265 -10.05 -6.01 10.07
N HIS A 266 -9.79 -6.84 9.06
CA HIS A 266 -10.76 -7.82 8.59
C HIS A 266 -11.12 -8.83 9.69
N ASN A 267 -10.13 -9.35 10.42
CA ASN A 267 -10.38 -10.29 11.51
C ASN A 267 -11.26 -9.67 12.61
N VAL A 268 -10.98 -8.43 13.02
CA VAL A 268 -11.77 -7.72 14.03
C VAL A 268 -13.17 -7.43 13.50
N ALA A 269 -13.29 -6.79 12.33
CA ALA A 269 -14.57 -6.38 11.75
C ALA A 269 -15.51 -7.56 11.48
N ALA A 270 -14.98 -8.71 11.08
CA ALA A 270 -15.78 -9.91 10.82
C ALA A 270 -16.26 -10.63 12.10
N GLY A 271 -15.77 -10.24 13.28
CA GLY A 271 -16.04 -10.92 14.54
C GLY A 271 -16.34 -10.00 15.71
N LEU A 272 -16.72 -8.74 15.44
CA LEU A 272 -17.14 -7.81 16.50
C LEU A 272 -18.30 -8.42 17.29
N VAL A 273 -18.21 -8.37 18.62
CA VAL A 273 -19.26 -8.86 19.52
C VAL A 273 -19.95 -7.66 20.14
N VAL A 274 -21.22 -7.46 19.82
CA VAL A 274 -22.06 -6.39 20.39
C VAL A 274 -22.75 -6.91 21.64
N ARG A 275 -22.81 -6.09 22.70
CA ARG A 275 -23.58 -6.35 23.92
C ARG A 275 -24.74 -5.34 23.96
N PRO A 276 -25.96 -5.76 23.54
CA PRO A 276 -27.14 -4.88 23.47
C PRO A 276 -27.58 -4.31 24.81
#